data_AF-A0AAU6CIQ2-F1
#
_entry.id   AF-A0AAU6CIQ2-F1
#
_cell.length_a   1.000
_cell.length_b   1.000
_cell.length_c   1.000
_cell.angle_alpha   90.00
_cell.angle_beta   90.00
_cell.angle_gamma   90.00
#
_symmetry.space_group_name_H-M   'P 1'
#
loop_
_entity.id
_entity.type
_entity.pdbx_description
1 polymer ?
#
loop_
_entity_poly.entity_id
_entity_poly.type
_entity_poly.pdbx_seq_one_letter_code
_entity_poly.pdbx_strand_id
1 'polypeptide(L)'
;MDQWPVAAAATSWALHRDAAVVLPVLRRALESERSGVRRDAAVALARLGEAAGPALPGLRALAARGGSPWEQFDALRAVWKATRDARFVAAPLREVWCANPYTRKHIADCLRDMGEDAAAFDLALLSTEAGDPRRSVFRAGGWGSHDIHDDEALLASCRAALAAVDRAPA
;
A
#
# COMPACT_ATOMS: atom_id res chain seq x y z
N MET A 1 -23.91 1.14 21.95
CA MET A 1 -23.49 -0.05 21.20
C MET A 1 -23.80 0.23 19.74
N ASP A 2 -22.99 1.08 19.09
CA ASP A 2 -23.23 1.51 17.72
C ASP A 2 -22.41 0.60 16.80
N GLN A 3 -23.04 -0.49 16.35
CA GLN A 3 -22.44 -1.40 15.38
C GLN A 3 -22.21 -0.63 14.08
N TRP A 4 -20.96 -0.49 13.69
CA TRP A 4 -20.56 0.31 12.54
C TRP A 4 -20.80 -0.46 11.22
N PRO A 5 -21.39 0.16 10.18
CA PRO A 5 -21.73 -0.51 8.91
C PRO A 5 -20.52 -0.89 8.04
N VAL A 6 -19.28 -0.49 8.36
CA VAL A 6 -18.11 -0.92 7.57
C VAL A 6 -17.71 -2.37 7.87
N ALA A 7 -17.96 -2.88 9.09
CA ALA A 7 -17.80 -4.30 9.37
C ALA A 7 -18.85 -5.11 8.58
N ALA A 8 -20.07 -4.59 8.46
CA ALA A 8 -21.13 -5.18 7.64
C ALA A 8 -20.86 -5.05 6.12
N ALA A 9 -20.21 -3.97 5.67
CA ALA A 9 -19.77 -3.83 4.28
C ALA A 9 -18.59 -4.77 3.97
N ALA A 10 -17.68 -4.98 4.92
CA ALA A 10 -16.56 -5.91 4.80
C ALA A 10 -17.03 -7.38 4.80
N THR A 11 -18.12 -7.73 5.51
CA THR A 11 -18.76 -9.04 5.40
C THR A 11 -19.64 -9.17 4.16
N SER A 12 -20.27 -8.08 3.68
CA SER A 12 -21.01 -8.06 2.41
C SER A 12 -20.11 -8.22 1.17
N TRP A 13 -18.83 -7.84 1.27
CA TRP A 13 -17.82 -8.12 0.24
C TRP A 13 -17.72 -9.61 -0.10
N ALA A 14 -17.94 -10.49 0.89
CA ALA A 14 -17.97 -11.93 0.66
C ALA A 14 -19.27 -12.42 0.00
N LEU A 15 -20.35 -11.61 0.02
CA LEU A 15 -21.69 -12.03 -0.39
C LEU A 15 -22.26 -11.35 -1.64
N HIS A 16 -21.76 -10.18 -2.07
CA HIS A 16 -22.36 -9.48 -3.22
C HIS A 16 -21.44 -9.06 -4.35
N ARG A 17 -20.11 -8.96 -4.16
CA ARG A 17 -19.12 -8.68 -5.25
C ARG A 17 -19.52 -7.59 -6.26
N ASP A 18 -20.44 -6.70 -5.92
CA ASP A 18 -20.88 -5.63 -6.81
C ASP A 18 -20.17 -4.35 -6.43
N ALA A 19 -19.10 -4.07 -7.16
CA ALA A 19 -18.33 -2.85 -7.02
C ALA A 19 -19.22 -1.60 -7.11
N ALA A 20 -20.27 -1.62 -7.94
CA ALA A 20 -21.15 -0.46 -8.15
C ALA A 20 -21.95 -0.10 -6.89
N VAL A 21 -22.31 -1.08 -6.06
CA VAL A 21 -23.06 -0.87 -4.82
C VAL A 21 -22.16 -0.33 -3.70
N VAL A 22 -20.93 -0.83 -3.61
CA VAL A 22 -20.02 -0.46 -2.51
C VAL A 22 -19.26 0.83 -2.76
N LEU A 23 -19.03 1.19 -4.03
CA LEU A 23 -18.20 2.35 -4.39
C LEU A 23 -18.69 3.69 -3.79
N PRO A 24 -19.99 4.02 -3.79
CA PRO A 24 -20.47 5.26 -3.17
C PRO A 24 -20.20 5.30 -1.67
N VAL A 25 -20.37 4.16 -0.98
CA VAL A 25 -20.13 4.04 0.47
C VAL A 25 -18.64 4.22 0.77
N LEU A 26 -17.77 3.57 0.02
CA LEU A 26 -16.32 3.68 0.19
C LEU A 26 -15.81 5.09 -0.12
N ARG A 27 -16.35 5.75 -1.15
CA ARG A 27 -16.03 7.16 -1.47
C ARG A 27 -16.37 8.08 -0.30
N ARG A 28 -17.56 7.93 0.30
CA ARG A 28 -17.94 8.71 1.49
C ARG A 28 -17.05 8.38 2.69
N ALA A 29 -16.64 7.12 2.85
CA ALA A 29 -15.77 6.72 3.95
C ALA A 29 -14.35 7.33 3.85
N LEU A 30 -13.85 7.65 2.65
CA LEU A 30 -12.59 8.39 2.48
C LEU A 30 -12.64 9.82 3.06
N GLU A 31 -13.83 10.40 3.20
CA GLU A 31 -14.05 11.75 3.74
C GLU A 31 -14.25 11.75 5.27
N SER A 32 -14.30 10.58 5.89
CA SER A 32 -14.48 10.43 7.34
C SER A 32 -13.38 11.16 8.13
N GLU A 33 -13.74 11.77 9.25
CA GLU A 33 -12.77 12.37 10.19
C GLU A 33 -11.90 11.30 10.88
N ARG A 34 -12.42 10.08 11.00
CA ARG A 34 -11.71 8.96 11.65
C ARG A 34 -10.71 8.33 10.68
N SER A 35 -9.42 8.37 11.02
CA SER A 35 -8.33 7.81 10.22
C SER A 35 -8.50 6.33 9.91
N GLY A 36 -8.92 5.52 10.90
CA GLY A 36 -9.19 4.09 10.69
C GLY A 36 -10.21 3.83 9.58
N VAL A 37 -11.29 4.62 9.54
CA VAL A 37 -12.35 4.48 8.51
C VAL A 37 -11.81 4.83 7.12
N ARG A 38 -11.02 5.91 7.01
CA ARG A 38 -10.41 6.29 5.73
C ARG A 38 -9.45 5.21 5.23
N ARG A 39 -8.66 4.64 6.13
CA ARG A 39 -7.72 3.55 5.82
C ARG A 39 -8.46 2.31 5.35
N ASP A 40 -9.49 1.87 6.08
CA ASP A 40 -10.31 0.71 5.71
C ASP A 40 -10.95 0.90 4.32
N ALA A 41 -11.42 2.13 4.03
CA ALA A 41 -11.96 2.47 2.73
C ALA A 41 -10.90 2.37 1.62
N ALA A 42 -9.69 2.90 1.84
CA ALA A 42 -8.59 2.80 0.89
C ALA A 42 -8.17 1.33 0.63
N VAL A 43 -8.10 0.51 1.68
CA VAL A 43 -7.82 -0.93 1.57
C VAL A 43 -8.89 -1.65 0.75
N ALA A 44 -10.18 -1.36 1.02
CA ALA A 44 -11.29 -1.95 0.27
C ALA A 44 -11.26 -1.52 -1.21
N LEU A 45 -10.99 -0.24 -1.49
CA LEU A 45 -10.85 0.28 -2.86
C LEU A 45 -9.65 -0.37 -3.58
N ALA A 46 -8.53 -0.61 -2.91
CA ALA A 46 -7.40 -1.34 -3.51
C ALA A 46 -7.79 -2.78 -3.93
N ARG A 47 -8.68 -3.43 -3.18
CA ARG A 47 -9.21 -4.77 -3.53
C ARG A 47 -10.18 -4.74 -4.71
N LEU A 48 -10.84 -3.61 -4.99
CA LEU A 48 -11.67 -3.44 -6.18
C LEU A 48 -10.84 -3.36 -7.47
N GLY A 49 -9.55 -3.00 -7.39
CA GLY A 49 -8.72 -2.82 -8.57
C GLY A 49 -9.21 -1.66 -9.44
N GLU A 50 -9.24 -1.88 -10.75
CA GLU A 50 -9.67 -0.88 -11.76
C GLU A 50 -11.09 -0.35 -11.52
N ALA A 51 -11.97 -1.15 -10.90
CA ALA A 51 -13.32 -0.72 -10.54
C ALA A 51 -13.34 0.43 -9.51
N ALA A 52 -12.22 0.70 -8.82
CA ALA A 52 -12.07 1.88 -7.96
C ALA A 52 -11.80 3.19 -8.72
N GLY A 53 -11.73 3.18 -10.06
CA GLY A 53 -11.49 4.37 -10.90
C GLY A 53 -12.28 5.62 -10.48
N PRO A 54 -13.61 5.55 -10.22
CA PRO A 54 -14.38 6.72 -9.79
C PRO A 54 -14.02 7.27 -8.40
N ALA A 55 -13.24 6.55 -7.59
CA ALA A 55 -12.73 7.00 -6.29
C ALA A 55 -11.34 7.65 -6.37
N LEU A 56 -10.70 7.69 -7.55
CA LEU A 56 -9.36 8.25 -7.74
C LEU A 56 -9.15 9.66 -7.16
N PRO A 57 -10.09 10.63 -7.32
CA PRO A 57 -9.91 11.95 -6.72
C PRO A 57 -9.79 11.90 -5.19
N GLY A 58 -10.64 11.11 -4.53
CA GLY A 58 -10.61 10.93 -3.08
C GLY A 58 -9.36 10.20 -2.60
N LEU A 59 -8.90 9.18 -3.34
CA LEU A 59 -7.67 8.46 -3.02
C LEU A 59 -6.43 9.36 -3.16
N ARG A 60 -6.35 10.18 -4.22
CA ARG A 60 -5.26 11.16 -4.40
C ARG A 60 -5.28 12.22 -3.30
N ALA A 61 -6.46 12.71 -2.93
CA ALA A 61 -6.60 13.65 -1.82
C ALA A 61 -6.14 13.03 -0.49
N LEU A 62 -6.48 11.76 -0.23
CA LEU A 62 -6.04 11.04 0.97
C LEU A 62 -4.52 10.86 1.01
N ALA A 63 -3.90 10.50 -0.13
CA ALA A 63 -2.46 10.38 -0.24
C ALA A 63 -1.73 11.71 0.01
N ALA A 64 -2.30 12.83 -0.45
CA ALA A 64 -1.70 14.17 -0.31
C ALA A 64 -2.01 14.88 1.02
N ARG A 65 -2.90 14.33 1.87
CA ARG A 65 -3.41 15.01 3.07
C ARG A 65 -2.36 15.21 4.18
N GLY A 66 -1.16 14.62 4.06
CA GLY A 66 -0.13 14.66 5.09
C GLY A 66 -0.52 13.88 6.36
N GLY A 67 -1.39 12.87 6.22
CA GLY A 67 -1.84 11.99 7.31
C GLY A 67 -0.80 10.93 7.68
N SER A 68 -1.25 9.87 8.37
CA SER A 68 -0.37 8.76 8.74
C SER A 68 0.30 8.14 7.50
N PRO A 69 1.59 7.76 7.56
CA PRO A 69 2.27 7.06 6.46
C PRO A 69 1.51 5.81 5.97
N TRP A 70 0.75 5.16 6.86
CA TRP A 70 -0.11 4.03 6.51
C TRP A 70 -1.32 4.42 5.67
N GLU A 71 -1.97 5.56 5.99
CA GLU A 71 -3.08 6.07 5.18
C GLU A 71 -2.60 6.46 3.78
N GLN A 72 -1.44 7.12 3.72
CA GLN A 72 -0.81 7.50 2.45
C GLN A 72 -0.48 6.25 1.62
N PHE A 73 0.18 5.26 2.21
CA PHE A 73 0.49 4.00 1.54
C PHE A 73 -0.76 3.28 1.02
N ASP A 74 -1.78 3.10 1.86
CA ASP A 74 -2.99 2.38 1.45
C ASP A 74 -3.75 3.11 0.34
N ALA A 75 -3.76 4.44 0.37
CA ALA A 75 -4.30 5.27 -0.71
C ALA A 75 -3.51 5.13 -2.01
N LEU A 76 -2.17 5.20 -1.95
CA LEU A 76 -1.30 5.04 -3.12
C LEU A 76 -1.42 3.65 -3.74
N ARG A 77 -1.47 2.60 -2.92
CA ARG A 77 -1.72 1.24 -3.40
C ARG A 77 -3.07 1.14 -4.11
N ALA A 78 -4.11 1.77 -3.58
CA ALA A 78 -5.42 1.81 -4.23
C ALA A 78 -5.39 2.59 -5.55
N VAL A 79 -4.69 3.73 -5.61
CA VAL A 79 -4.49 4.48 -6.87
C VAL A 79 -3.83 3.61 -7.91
N TRP A 80 -2.72 2.93 -7.57
CA TRP A 80 -2.04 2.06 -8.51
C TRP A 80 -2.90 0.88 -8.97
N LYS A 81 -3.62 0.22 -8.05
CA LYS A 81 -4.53 -0.87 -8.43
C LYS A 81 -5.67 -0.39 -9.34
N ALA A 82 -6.09 0.86 -9.21
CA ALA A 82 -7.13 1.47 -10.03
C ALA A 82 -6.64 1.97 -11.39
N THR A 83 -5.40 2.48 -11.49
CA THR A 83 -4.83 3.02 -12.73
C THR A 83 -3.98 2.03 -13.51
N ARG A 84 -3.44 1.00 -12.83
CA ARG A 84 -2.37 0.13 -13.34
C ARG A 84 -1.17 0.90 -13.89
N ASP A 85 -0.91 2.08 -13.34
CA ASP A 85 0.19 2.95 -13.77
C ASP A 85 1.02 3.39 -12.56
N ALA A 86 2.22 2.82 -12.44
CA ALA A 86 3.12 3.06 -11.32
C ALA A 86 3.73 4.48 -11.31
N ARG A 87 3.72 5.20 -12.45
CA ARG A 87 4.33 6.54 -12.56
C ARG A 87 3.67 7.55 -11.64
N PHE A 88 2.37 7.41 -11.38
CA PHE A 88 1.63 8.29 -10.47
C PHE A 88 1.92 8.05 -8.99
N VAL A 89 2.45 6.88 -8.64
CA VAL A 89 2.63 6.49 -7.23
C VAL A 89 4.10 6.35 -6.85
N ALA A 90 5.02 6.26 -7.80
CA ALA A 90 6.44 6.01 -7.53
C ALA A 90 7.08 7.06 -6.59
N ALA A 91 6.97 8.34 -6.92
CA ALA A 91 7.53 9.41 -6.09
C ALA A 91 6.87 9.50 -4.69
N PRO A 92 5.52 9.51 -4.57
CA PRO A 92 4.88 9.46 -3.25
C PRO A 92 5.22 8.19 -2.44
N LEU A 93 5.33 7.02 -3.07
CA LEU A 93 5.72 5.79 -2.38
C LEU A 93 7.15 5.88 -1.85
N ARG A 94 8.06 6.55 -2.58
CA ARG A 94 9.42 6.80 -2.12
C ARG A 94 9.44 7.72 -0.90
N GLU A 95 8.59 8.74 -0.86
CA GLU A 95 8.46 9.62 0.30
C GLU A 95 7.99 8.84 1.54
N VAL A 96 6.94 8.01 1.38
CA VAL A 96 6.41 7.17 2.47
C VAL A 96 7.47 6.16 2.96
N TRP A 97 8.22 5.55 2.04
CA TRP A 97 9.33 4.64 2.36
C TRP A 97 10.40 5.28 3.25
N CYS A 98 10.76 6.53 2.92
CA CYS A 98 11.73 7.31 3.69
C CYS A 98 11.17 7.76 5.04
N ALA A 99 9.89 8.15 5.07
CA ALA A 99 9.23 8.67 6.27
C ALA A 99 8.97 7.61 7.34
N ASN A 100 8.61 6.38 6.95
CA ASN A 100 8.27 5.33 7.91
C ASN A 100 8.85 3.94 7.55
N PRO A 101 9.87 3.49 8.30
CA PRO A 101 10.48 2.17 8.12
C PRO A 101 9.50 1.00 8.22
N TYR A 102 8.44 1.09 9.03
CA TYR A 102 7.44 0.03 9.16
C TYR A 102 6.57 -0.15 7.90
N THR A 103 6.56 0.82 6.99
CA THR A 103 5.81 0.71 5.72
C THR A 103 6.62 0.01 4.62
N ARG A 104 7.95 -0.11 4.79
CA ARG A 104 8.86 -0.58 3.74
C ARG A 104 8.52 -1.97 3.24
N LYS A 105 8.25 -2.92 4.14
CA LYS A 105 7.82 -4.28 3.77
C LYS A 105 6.60 -4.24 2.84
N HIS A 106 5.57 -3.47 3.23
CA HIS A 106 4.34 -3.37 2.46
C HIS A 106 4.54 -2.67 1.11
N ILE A 107 5.42 -1.68 1.05
CA ILE A 107 5.79 -1.02 -0.21
C ILE A 107 6.56 -2.00 -1.09
N ALA A 108 7.51 -2.76 -0.55
CA ALA A 108 8.26 -3.78 -1.28
C ALA A 108 7.34 -4.88 -1.83
N ASP A 109 6.36 -5.33 -1.04
CA ASP A 109 5.30 -6.24 -1.49
C ASP A 109 4.47 -5.64 -2.63
N CYS A 110 4.10 -4.36 -2.51
CA CYS A 110 3.36 -3.64 -3.54
C CYS A 110 4.16 -3.55 -4.84
N LEU A 111 5.46 -3.25 -4.76
CA LEU A 111 6.37 -3.19 -5.90
C LEU A 111 6.61 -4.58 -6.51
N ARG A 112 6.69 -5.64 -5.69
CA ARG A 112 6.70 -7.02 -6.17
C ARG A 112 5.44 -7.35 -6.98
N ASP A 113 4.27 -6.92 -6.50
CA ASP A 113 3.00 -7.09 -7.22
C ASP A 113 2.90 -6.20 -8.49
N MET A 114 3.68 -5.11 -8.56
CA MET A 114 3.80 -4.27 -9.77
C MET A 114 4.55 -4.97 -10.89
N GLY A 115 5.53 -5.82 -10.56
CA GLY A 115 6.37 -6.47 -11.55
C GLY A 115 7.23 -5.44 -12.28
N GLU A 116 7.20 -5.43 -13.60
CA GLU A 116 8.00 -4.55 -14.46
C GLU A 116 7.71 -3.05 -14.22
N ASP A 117 6.46 -2.72 -13.86
CA ASP A 117 6.05 -1.35 -13.53
C ASP A 117 6.82 -0.78 -12.31
N ALA A 118 7.41 -1.65 -11.47
CA ALA A 118 8.27 -1.23 -10.37
C ALA A 118 9.53 -0.49 -10.85
N ALA A 119 9.89 -0.57 -12.13
CA ALA A 119 10.98 0.20 -12.73
C ALA A 119 10.79 1.72 -12.60
N ALA A 120 9.54 2.18 -12.42
CA ALA A 120 9.25 3.59 -12.16
C ALA A 120 9.70 4.04 -10.74
N PHE A 121 9.98 3.11 -9.83
CA PHE A 121 10.45 3.37 -8.47
C PHE A 121 11.98 3.56 -8.38
N ASP A 122 12.46 4.09 -7.26
CA ASP A 122 13.88 4.24 -6.95
C ASP A 122 14.52 2.85 -6.64
N LEU A 123 15.02 2.19 -7.68
CA LEU A 123 15.63 0.85 -7.57
C LEU A 123 16.95 0.85 -6.77
N ALA A 124 17.63 1.99 -6.67
CA ALA A 124 18.83 2.12 -5.85
C ALA A 124 18.48 2.01 -4.36
N LEU A 125 17.34 2.59 -3.96
CA LEU A 125 16.81 2.46 -2.61
C LEU A 125 16.45 1.01 -2.27
N LEU A 126 15.78 0.30 -3.19
CA LEU A 126 15.47 -1.13 -3.02
C LEU A 126 16.72 -1.99 -2.91
N SER A 127 17.71 -1.74 -3.78
CA SER A 127 18.97 -2.48 -3.79
C SER A 127 19.76 -2.25 -2.51
N THR A 128 19.77 -1.01 -2.00
CA THR A 128 20.40 -0.68 -0.72
C THR A 128 19.72 -1.42 0.43
N GLU A 129 18.39 -1.42 0.48
CA GLU A 129 17.65 -2.13 1.54
C GLU A 129 17.88 -3.65 1.45
N ALA A 130 17.88 -4.23 0.24
CA ALA A 130 18.12 -5.66 0.02
C ALA A 130 19.55 -6.12 0.37
N GLY A 131 20.50 -5.17 0.32
CA GLY A 131 21.93 -5.38 0.55
C GLY A 131 22.39 -5.08 1.99
N ASP A 132 21.51 -4.62 2.88
CA ASP A 132 21.81 -4.37 4.30
C ASP A 132 21.18 -5.43 5.20
N PRO A 133 21.78 -6.64 5.32
CA PRO A 133 21.23 -7.75 6.11
C PRO A 133 21.30 -7.55 7.64
N ARG A 134 21.66 -6.36 8.16
CA ARG A 134 22.05 -6.18 9.58
C ARG A 134 21.20 -5.18 10.37
N ARG A 135 19.91 -5.04 10.07
CA ARG A 135 19.04 -4.12 10.83
C ARG A 135 18.38 -4.69 12.08
N SER A 136 18.26 -6.02 12.19
CA SER A 136 17.59 -6.67 13.33
C SER A 136 18.31 -6.43 14.67
N VAL A 137 19.60 -6.11 14.67
CA VAL A 137 20.39 -5.97 15.91
C VAL A 137 20.41 -4.54 16.46
N PHE A 138 20.03 -3.52 15.68
CA PHE A 138 20.29 -2.11 16.06
C PHE A 138 19.17 -1.12 15.69
N ARG A 139 17.92 -1.43 16.04
CA ARG A 139 16.92 -0.38 16.29
C ARG A 139 16.48 -0.46 17.74
N ALA A 140 17.17 0.33 18.56
CA ALA A 140 16.94 0.44 20.00
C ALA A 140 15.46 0.65 20.33
N GLY A 141 14.79 -0.36 20.90
CA GLY A 141 13.53 -0.18 21.61
C GLY A 141 12.46 -1.25 21.45
N GLY A 142 12.59 -2.23 20.54
CA GLY A 142 11.59 -3.29 20.36
C GLY A 142 12.22 -4.67 20.34
N TRP A 143 11.77 -5.56 21.23
CA TRP A 143 12.07 -6.98 21.18
C TRP A 143 10.80 -7.73 20.79
N GLY A 144 10.57 -7.92 19.50
CA GLY A 144 9.53 -8.81 18.99
C GLY A 144 10.16 -9.94 18.20
N SER A 145 9.77 -11.19 18.46
CA SER A 145 10.14 -12.34 17.62
C SER A 145 9.72 -12.17 16.15
N HIS A 146 8.77 -11.27 15.88
CA HIS A 146 8.29 -10.94 14.55
C HIS A 146 9.23 -10.00 13.76
N ASP A 147 10.13 -9.27 14.42
CA ASP A 147 10.98 -8.27 13.77
C ASP A 147 11.96 -8.92 12.79
N ILE A 148 12.46 -10.12 13.11
CA ILE A 148 13.35 -10.89 12.23
C ILE A 148 12.56 -11.39 11.01
N HIS A 149 11.37 -11.93 11.21
CA HIS A 149 10.54 -12.44 10.11
C HIS A 149 10.07 -11.33 9.16
N ASP A 150 9.72 -10.16 9.70
CA ASP A 150 9.33 -9.01 8.89
C ASP A 150 10.51 -8.41 8.12
N ASP A 151 11.71 -8.41 8.70
CA ASP A 151 12.95 -8.00 8.05
C ASP A 151 13.34 -8.97 6.91
N GLU A 152 13.32 -10.28 7.17
CA GLU A 152 13.56 -11.30 6.14
C GLU A 152 12.55 -11.21 4.99
N ALA A 153 11.27 -11.01 5.31
CA ALA A 153 10.22 -10.84 4.31
C ALA A 153 10.40 -9.55 3.48
N LEU A 154 10.85 -8.46 4.11
CA LEU A 154 11.20 -7.22 3.41
C LEU A 154 12.36 -7.47 2.44
N LEU A 155 13.46 -8.08 2.88
CA LEU A 155 14.61 -8.39 2.03
C LEU A 155 14.22 -9.27 0.85
N ALA A 156 13.42 -10.31 1.09
CA ALA A 156 12.91 -11.20 0.04
C ALA A 156 12.04 -10.43 -0.96
N SER A 157 11.18 -9.54 -0.49
CA SER A 157 10.29 -8.73 -1.35
C SER A 157 11.08 -7.73 -2.20
N CYS A 158 12.09 -7.06 -1.63
CA CYS A 158 12.97 -6.17 -2.39
C CYS A 158 13.71 -6.91 -3.51
N ARG A 159 14.29 -8.08 -3.21
CA ARG A 159 14.98 -8.92 -4.22
C ARG A 159 14.03 -9.40 -5.30
N ALA A 160 12.82 -9.80 -4.92
CA ALA A 160 11.81 -10.25 -5.87
C ALA A 160 11.35 -9.12 -6.80
N ALA A 161 11.17 -7.89 -6.26
CA ALA A 161 10.83 -6.72 -7.05
C ALA A 161 11.94 -6.36 -8.05
N LEU A 162 13.21 -6.32 -7.61
CA LEU A 162 14.36 -6.09 -8.49
C LEU A 162 14.45 -7.14 -9.61
N ALA A 163 14.34 -8.42 -9.24
CA ALA A 163 14.37 -9.51 -10.21
C ALA A 163 13.17 -9.51 -11.18
N ALA A 164 12.05 -8.89 -10.82
CA ALA A 164 10.91 -8.74 -11.72
C ALA A 164 11.17 -7.65 -12.78
N VAL A 165 11.83 -6.55 -12.39
CA VAL A 165 12.24 -5.48 -13.31
C VAL A 165 13.33 -5.96 -14.27
N ASP A 166 14.33 -6.70 -13.78
CA ASP A 166 15.44 -7.20 -14.61
C ASP A 166 15.01 -8.23 -15.68
N ARG A 167 13.84 -8.85 -15.52
CA ARG A 167 13.30 -9.85 -16.45
C ARG A 167 12.47 -9.25 -17.59
N ALA A 168 12.23 -7.94 -17.60
CA ALA A 168 11.51 -7.27 -18.68
C ALA A 168 12.34 -7.30 -19.97
N PRO A 169 11.77 -7.72 -21.13
CA PRO A 169 12.47 -7.64 -22.41
C PRO A 169 12.72 -6.18 -22.79
N ALA A 170 13.95 -5.88 -23.23
CA ALA A 170 14.40 -4.57 -23.69
C ALA A 170 13.65 -4.06 -24.94
#